data_AF-A0AAQ5Z0T7-F1
#
_entry.id   AF-A0AAQ5Z0T7-F1
#
_cell.length_a   1.000
_cell.length_b   1.000
_cell.length_c   1.000
_cell.angle_alpha   90.00
_cell.angle_beta   90.00
_cell.angle_gamma   90.00
#
_symmetry.space_group_name_H-M   'P 1'
#
loop_
_entity.id
_entity.type
_entity.pdbx_description
1 polymer ?
#
loop_
_entity_poly.entity_id
_entity_poly.type
_entity_poly.pdbx_seq_one_letter_code
_entity_poly.pdbx_strand_id
1 'polypeptide(L)'
;MSLKPQVVDFDETWNKLLITIKAVVTLDYVERVTWNDRFSDIYALCIAYPEPLGERLYTETKVFLENHVQQLYKKVLGSEEKVLVMYHRYWDEYSKGADYMDCLYR
;
A
#
# COMPACT_ATOMS: atom_id res chain seq x y z
N MET A 1 -10.79 -14.03 -13.92
CA MET A 1 -11.14 -14.30 -12.50
C MET A 1 -12.64 -14.47 -12.37
N SER A 2 -13.08 -15.32 -11.44
CA SER A 2 -14.50 -15.48 -11.07
C SER A 2 -14.82 -14.46 -9.96
N LEU A 3 -16.01 -13.85 -9.99
CA LEU A 3 -16.48 -12.95 -8.91
C LEU A 3 -17.07 -13.71 -7.71
N LYS A 4 -16.96 -15.04 -7.72
CA LYS A 4 -17.47 -15.88 -6.63
C LYS A 4 -16.42 -15.97 -5.52
N PRO A 5 -16.86 -16.09 -4.24
CA PRO A 5 -15.97 -16.40 -3.13
C PRO A 5 -15.10 -17.61 -3.45
N GLN A 6 -13.80 -17.49 -3.13
CA GLN A 6 -12.80 -18.50 -3.42
C GLN A 6 -11.80 -18.59 -2.27
N VAL A 7 -11.12 -19.73 -2.18
CA VAL A 7 -9.98 -19.88 -1.26
C VAL A 7 -8.82 -19.09 -1.85
N VAL A 8 -8.30 -18.13 -1.07
CA VAL A 8 -7.19 -17.26 -1.46
C VAL A 8 -6.08 -17.43 -0.44
N ASP A 9 -4.85 -17.62 -0.93
CA ASP A 9 -3.65 -17.49 -0.09
C ASP A 9 -3.40 -16.00 0.18
N PHE A 10 -3.54 -15.62 1.46
CA PHE A 10 -3.35 -14.24 1.87
C PHE A 10 -1.91 -13.79 1.63
N ASP A 11 -0.93 -14.59 2.03
CA ASP A 11 0.47 -14.18 2.05
C ASP A 11 1.02 -14.06 0.62
N GLU A 12 0.62 -14.95 -0.29
CA GLU A 12 0.98 -14.84 -1.70
C GLU A 12 0.40 -13.55 -2.33
N THR A 13 -0.88 -13.29 -2.09
CA THR A 13 -1.58 -12.11 -2.64
C THR A 13 -1.05 -10.82 -2.03
N TRP A 14 -0.86 -10.80 -0.71
CA TRP A 14 -0.33 -9.66 0.03
C TRP A 14 1.08 -9.29 -0.42
N ASN A 15 1.97 -10.26 -0.65
CA ASN A 15 3.32 -9.97 -1.11
C ASN A 15 3.34 -9.23 -2.47
N LYS A 16 2.48 -9.63 -3.41
CA LYS A 16 2.34 -8.94 -4.72
C LYS A 16 1.74 -7.55 -4.55
N LEU A 17 0.72 -7.43 -3.71
CA LEU A 17 0.06 -6.17 -3.41
C LEU A 17 1.00 -5.19 -2.71
N LEU A 18 1.78 -5.65 -1.73
CA LEU A 18 2.74 -4.86 -0.96
C LEU A 18 3.84 -4.25 -1.83
N ILE A 19 4.34 -4.98 -2.84
CA ILE A 19 5.30 -4.43 -3.81
C ILE A 19 4.69 -3.22 -4.53
N THR A 20 3.42 -3.35 -4.94
CA THR A 20 2.71 -2.28 -5.64
C THR A 20 2.42 -1.11 -4.72
N ILE A 21 1.91 -1.36 -3.51
CA ILE A 21 1.67 -0.34 -2.49
C ILE A 21 2.95 0.44 -2.19
N LYS A 22 4.08 -0.25 -2.03
CA LYS A 22 5.37 0.39 -1.77
C LYS A 22 5.77 1.33 -2.92
N ALA A 23 5.64 0.88 -4.16
CA ALA A 23 5.90 1.72 -5.33
C ALA A 23 5.00 2.95 -5.37
N VAL A 24 3.71 2.78 -5.09
CA VAL A 24 2.71 3.87 -5.10
C VAL A 24 3.00 4.92 -4.05
N VAL A 25 3.32 4.51 -2.82
CA VAL A 25 3.62 5.44 -1.72
C VAL A 25 4.88 6.26 -1.99
N THR A 26 5.84 5.71 -2.74
CA THR A 26 7.07 6.39 -3.13
C THR A 26 7.00 7.05 -4.51
N LEU A 27 5.80 7.15 -5.10
CA LEU A 27 5.57 7.67 -6.46
C LEU A 27 6.46 7.02 -7.54
N ASP A 28 6.80 5.75 -7.36
CA ASP A 28 7.54 4.95 -8.33
C ASP A 28 6.61 4.42 -9.43
N TYR A 29 7.18 4.00 -10.55
CA TYR A 29 6.41 3.52 -11.69
C TYR A 29 5.71 2.19 -11.38
N VAL A 30 4.40 2.15 -11.67
CA VAL A 30 3.60 0.92 -11.65
C VAL A 30 2.97 0.74 -13.02
N GLU A 31 3.21 -0.43 -13.62
CA GLU A 31 2.55 -0.78 -14.88
C GLU A 31 1.03 -0.80 -14.72
N ARG A 32 0.31 -0.27 -15.70
CA ARG A 32 -1.15 -0.19 -15.65
C ARG A 32 -1.83 -1.55 -15.51
N VAL A 33 -1.27 -2.60 -16.12
CA VAL A 33 -1.81 -3.96 -16.02
C VAL A 33 -1.69 -4.45 -14.58
N THR A 34 -0.48 -4.34 -14.01
CA THR A 34 -0.18 -4.64 -12.61
C THR A 34 -1.11 -3.87 -11.67
N TRP A 35 -1.32 -2.57 -11.89
CA TRP A 35 -2.26 -1.75 -11.12
C TRP A 35 -3.70 -2.26 -11.18
N ASN A 36 -4.18 -2.58 -12.39
CA ASN A 36 -5.53 -3.12 -12.59
C ASN A 36 -5.73 -4.48 -11.90
N ASP A 37 -4.71 -5.34 -11.92
CA ASP A 37 -4.76 -6.64 -11.27
C ASP A 37 -4.86 -6.50 -9.74
N ARG A 38 -4.24 -5.46 -9.14
CA ARG A 38 -4.31 -5.23 -7.69
C ARG A 38 -5.73 -4.96 -7.18
N PHE A 39 -6.61 -4.33 -7.97
CA PHE A 39 -8.03 -4.19 -7.60
C PHE A 39 -8.71 -5.55 -7.47
N SER A 40 -8.38 -6.48 -8.37
CA SER A 40 -8.94 -7.82 -8.35
C SER A 40 -8.40 -8.63 -7.17
N ASP A 41 -7.12 -8.45 -6.82
CA ASP A 41 -6.50 -9.07 -5.65
C ASP A 41 -7.18 -8.59 -4.35
N ILE A 42 -7.39 -7.27 -4.19
CA ILE A 42 -8.09 -6.70 -3.03
C ILE A 42 -9.53 -7.25 -2.96
N TYR A 43 -10.24 -7.24 -4.08
CA TYR A 43 -11.59 -7.78 -4.15
C TYR A 43 -11.62 -9.25 -3.70
N ALA A 44 -10.73 -10.09 -4.24
CA ALA A 44 -10.66 -11.51 -3.91
C ALA A 44 -10.37 -11.76 -2.43
N LEU A 45 -9.50 -10.95 -1.80
CA LEU A 45 -9.25 -11.01 -0.35
C LEU A 45 -10.49 -10.64 0.46
N CYS A 46 -11.22 -9.60 0.07
CA CYS A 46 -12.43 -9.15 0.76
C CYS A 46 -13.60 -10.15 0.69
N ILE A 47 -13.66 -10.97 -0.36
CA ILE A 47 -14.70 -12.00 -0.53
C ILE A 47 -14.19 -13.43 -0.32
N ALA A 48 -13.00 -13.59 0.28
CA ALA A 48 -12.37 -14.89 0.46
C ALA A 48 -13.21 -15.85 1.34
N TYR A 49 -13.00 -17.14 1.14
CA TYR A 49 -13.62 -18.23 1.90
C TYR A 49 -12.52 -19.09 2.55
N PRO A 50 -12.68 -19.58 3.81
CA PRO A 50 -13.91 -19.63 4.63
C PRO A 50 -14.30 -18.32 5.32
N GLU A 51 -13.37 -17.40 5.49
CA GLU A 51 -13.59 -16.11 6.16
C GLU A 51 -13.03 -14.98 5.29
N PRO A 52 -13.65 -13.78 5.32
CA PRO A 52 -13.15 -12.63 4.60
C PRO A 52 -11.83 -12.14 5.20
N LEU A 53 -10.87 -11.78 4.34
CA LEU A 53 -9.52 -11.38 4.75
C LEU A 53 -9.33 -9.85 4.81
N GLY A 54 -10.42 -9.08 4.72
CA GLY A 54 -10.39 -7.62 4.69
C GLY A 54 -9.80 -6.97 5.94
N GLU A 55 -10.12 -7.48 7.14
CA GLU A 55 -9.54 -6.96 8.38
C GLU A 55 -8.03 -7.24 8.49
N ARG A 56 -7.60 -8.43 8.04
CA ARG A 56 -6.17 -8.77 7.97
C ARG A 56 -5.45 -7.86 6.98
N LEU A 57 -6.02 -7.65 5.80
CA LEU A 57 -5.50 -6.72 4.80
C LEU A 57 -5.34 -5.30 5.37
N TYR A 58 -6.35 -4.78 6.06
CA TYR A 58 -6.28 -3.47 6.71
C TYR A 58 -5.16 -3.40 7.74
N THR A 59 -5.04 -4.42 8.60
CA THR A 59 -4.03 -4.47 9.67
C THR A 59 -2.62 -4.48 9.09
N GLU A 60 -2.35 -5.32 8.09
CA GLU A 60 -1.04 -5.39 7.42
C GLU A 60 -0.69 -4.08 6.70
N THR A 61 -1.69 -3.45 6.07
CA THR A 61 -1.53 -2.13 5.43
C THR A 61 -1.18 -1.06 6.45
N LYS A 62 -1.85 -1.06 7.61
CA LYS A 62 -1.56 -0.13 8.71
C LYS A 62 -0.13 -0.32 9.22
N VAL A 63 0.29 -1.56 9.49
CA VAL A 63 1.65 -1.88 9.94
C VAL A 63 2.69 -1.41 8.93
N PHE A 64 2.45 -1.62 7.63
CA PHE A 64 3.32 -1.11 6.58
C PHE A 64 3.43 0.43 6.63
N LEU A 65 2.31 1.15 6.70
CA LEU A 65 2.30 2.62 6.73
C LEU A 65 2.98 3.18 7.98
N GLU A 66 2.73 2.60 9.16
CA GLU A 66 3.39 3.00 10.41
C GLU A 66 4.92 2.86 10.29
N ASN A 67 5.39 1.72 9.77
CA ASN A 67 6.82 1.50 9.53
C ASN A 67 7.39 2.47 8.50
N HIS A 68 6.65 2.74 7.41
CA HIS A 68 7.08 3.68 6.37
C HIS A 68 7.23 5.10 6.93
N VAL A 69 6.22 5.60 7.65
CA VAL A 69 6.25 6.94 8.26
C VAL A 69 7.37 7.05 9.29
N GLN A 70 7.62 6.01 10.09
CA GLN A 70 8.77 5.98 11.00
C GLN A 70 10.12 6.07 10.27
N GLN A 71 10.24 5.45 9.09
CA GLN A 71 11.45 5.58 8.26
C GLN A 71 11.61 6.99 7.69
N LEU A 72 10.53 7.61 7.22
CA LEU A 72 10.54 9.00 6.78
C LEU A 72 10.95 9.94 7.91
N TYR A 73 10.39 9.75 9.11
CA TYR A 73 10.77 10.50 10.30
C TYR A 73 12.28 10.44 10.57
N LYS A 74 12.88 9.25 10.54
CA LYS A 74 14.34 9.07 10.72
C LYS A 74 15.15 9.80 9.63
N LYS A 75 14.71 9.76 8.37
CA LYS A 75 15.36 10.46 7.25
C LYS A 75 15.30 11.99 7.42
N VAL A 76 14.14 12.51 7.83
CA VAL A 76 13.96 13.94 8.10
C VAL A 76 14.84 14.39 9.25
N LEU A 77 14.84 13.65 10.37
CA LEU A 77 15.64 13.98 11.54
C LEU A 77 17.15 13.98 11.25
N GLY A 78 17.62 13.05 10.41
CA GLY A 78 19.01 12.99 9.96
C GLY A 78 19.44 14.10 9.00
N SER A 79 18.53 15.00 8.60
CA SER A 79 18.81 16.10 7.66
C SER A 79 19.23 17.41 8.35
N GLU A 80 19.35 17.42 9.69
CA GLU A 80 19.80 18.54 10.53
C GLU A 80 19.17 19.90 10.12
N GLU A 81 19.93 20.81 9.53
CA GLU A 81 19.47 22.17 9.16
C GLU A 81 18.40 22.18 8.04
N LYS A 82 18.21 21.07 7.32
CA LYS A 82 17.28 20.98 6.17
C LYS A 82 15.98 20.25 6.50
N VAL A 83 15.66 20.06 7.79
CA VAL A 83 14.47 19.32 8.26
C VAL A 83 13.18 19.74 7.55
N LEU A 84 12.88 21.04 7.48
CA LEU A 84 11.62 21.52 6.89
C LEU A 84 11.54 21.25 5.38
N VAL A 85 12.65 21.44 4.66
CA VAL A 85 12.71 21.20 3.21
C VAL A 85 12.53 19.71 2.91
N MET A 86 13.21 18.86 3.69
CA MET A 86 13.11 17.41 3.52
C MET A 86 11.74 16.87 3.93
N TYR A 87 11.17 17.40 5.02
CA TYR A 87 9.80 17.09 5.42
C TYR A 87 8.79 17.45 4.33
N HIS A 88 8.85 18.67 3.81
CA HIS A 88 7.94 19.12 2.74
C HIS A 88 8.04 18.21 1.52
N ARG A 89 9.27 17.85 1.10
CA ARG A 89 9.49 16.93 -0.02
C ARG A 89 8.84 15.57 0.23
N TYR A 90 9.10 14.95 1.38
CA TYR A 90 8.52 13.64 1.69
C TYR A 90 7.01 13.69 1.89
N TRP A 91 6.47 14.80 2.41
CA TRP A 91 5.03 14.98 2.55
C TRP A 91 4.35 15.14 1.18
N ASP A 92 4.92 15.92 0.26
CA ASP A 92 4.38 16.08 -1.09
C ASP A 92 4.37 14.74 -1.86
N GLU A 93 5.39 13.91 -1.68
CA GLU A 93 5.45 12.54 -2.23
C GLU A 93 4.40 11.63 -1.57
N TYR A 94 4.41 11.54 -0.24
CA TYR A 94 3.57 10.64 0.54
C TYR A 94 2.07 10.96 0.39
N SER A 95 1.69 12.24 0.38
CA SER A 95 0.28 12.65 0.27
C SER A 95 -0.33 12.22 -1.07
N LYS A 96 0.38 12.41 -2.19
CA LYS A 96 -0.03 11.93 -3.51
C LYS A 96 -0.10 10.40 -3.55
N GLY A 97 0.89 9.73 -2.97
CA GLY A 97 0.90 8.27 -2.84
C GLY A 97 -0.30 7.74 -2.04
N ALA A 98 -0.68 8.44 -0.97
CA ALA A 98 -1.84 8.12 -0.16
C ALA A 98 -3.16 8.31 -0.92
N ASP A 99 -3.29 9.34 -1.76
CA ASP A 99 -4.46 9.54 -2.62
C ASP A 99 -4.62 8.39 -3.64
N TYR A 100 -3.50 7.92 -4.21
CA TYR A 100 -3.51 6.76 -5.10
C TYR A 100 -3.83 5.46 -4.36
N MET A 101 -3.30 5.27 -3.15
CA MET A 101 -3.68 4.14 -2.31
C MET A 101 -5.17 4.17 -1.97
N ASP A 102 -5.74 5.31 -1.58
CA ASP A 102 -7.18 5.42 -1.31
C ASP A 102 -7.99 4.98 -2.53
N CYS A 103 -7.58 5.38 -3.74
CA CYS A 103 -8.20 4.91 -4.97
C CYS A 103 -8.08 3.39 -5.17
N LEU A 104 -6.96 2.77 -4.77
CA LEU A 104 -6.72 1.33 -4.90
C LEU A 104 -7.60 0.49 -3.96
N TYR A 105 -7.89 0.99 -2.76
CA TYR A 105 -8.66 0.30 -1.73
C TYR A 105 -10.19 0.53 -1.80
N ARG A 106 -10.67 1.28 -2.81
CA ARG A 106 -12.10 1.56 -3.01
C ARG A 106 -12.90 0.39 -3.58
#